data_AF-A0A352IDV8-F1
#
_entry.id   AF-A0A352IDV8-F1
#
_cell.length_a   1.000
_cell.length_b   1.000
_cell.length_c   1.000
_cell.angle_alpha   90.00
_cell.angle_beta   90.00
_cell.angle_gamma   90.00
#
_symmetry.space_group_name_H-M   'P 1'
#
loop_
_entity.id
_entity.type
_entity.pdbx_description
1 polymer ?
#
loop_
_entity_poly.entity_id
_entity_poly.type
_entity_poly.pdbx_seq_one_letter_code
_entity_poly.pdbx_strand_id
1 'polypeptide(L)'
;MKYEKIIQNLIHNGYKVSYFEESGEAARYITDNVKGTTVGFGDSATLESMNLAELLSKNNTVIDPSTYSGAEFNEVGKRALLTDVFLTSVNGASETGELVNIDGTGNRVAGSLFGHKKIYFVFGTNKIEPTLEKAVWRARNIAAPQNAIRLGYNTPCAVKGDRCYDCSSAERICNTLNIHL
;
A
#
# COMPACT_ATOMS: atom_id res chain seq x y z
N MET A 1 -24.41 4.02 -2.06
CA MET A 1 -23.35 4.08 -1.00
C MET A 1 -22.21 4.96 -1.47
N LYS A 2 -21.45 5.59 -0.56
CA LYS A 2 -20.32 6.49 -0.89
C LYS A 2 -19.18 5.83 -1.70
N TYR A 3 -19.21 4.51 -1.90
CA TYR A 3 -18.13 3.73 -2.50
C TYR A 3 -18.56 2.90 -3.73
N GLU A 4 -19.82 2.98 -4.16
CA GLU A 4 -20.32 2.22 -5.33
C GLU A 4 -19.56 2.59 -6.61
N LYS A 5 -19.30 3.89 -6.81
CA LYS A 5 -18.65 4.40 -8.00
C LYS A 5 -17.24 3.84 -8.18
N ILE A 6 -16.43 3.86 -7.12
CA ILE A 6 -15.07 3.27 -7.18
C ILE A 6 -15.13 1.76 -7.39
N ILE A 7 -16.07 1.05 -6.76
CA ILE A 7 -16.20 -0.41 -6.93
C ILE A 7 -16.48 -0.74 -8.39
N GLN A 8 -17.44 -0.04 -9.02
CA GLN A 8 -17.77 -0.27 -10.43
C GLN A 8 -16.60 0.04 -11.36
N ASN A 9 -15.88 1.13 -11.13
CA ASN A 9 -14.76 1.52 -11.98
C ASN A 9 -13.53 0.60 -11.78
N LEU A 10 -13.25 0.14 -10.56
CA LEU A 10 -12.23 -0.89 -10.34
C LEU A 10 -12.59 -2.21 -11.03
N ILE A 11 -13.86 -2.63 -10.97
CA ILE A 11 -14.31 -3.83 -11.70
C ILE A 11 -14.16 -3.63 -13.21
N HIS A 12 -14.53 -2.45 -13.73
CA HIS A 12 -14.35 -2.11 -15.14
C HIS A 12 -12.88 -2.21 -15.57
N ASN A 13 -11.96 -1.79 -14.71
CA ASN A 13 -10.51 -1.87 -14.94
C ASN A 13 -9.92 -3.28 -14.71
N GLY A 14 -10.77 -4.29 -14.47
CA GLY A 14 -10.36 -5.69 -14.38
C GLY A 14 -9.99 -6.17 -12.97
N TYR A 15 -10.19 -5.35 -11.94
CA TYR A 15 -9.99 -5.78 -10.56
C TYR A 15 -11.15 -6.66 -10.07
N LYS A 16 -10.82 -7.65 -9.23
CA LYS A 16 -11.81 -8.28 -8.36
C LYS A 16 -11.91 -7.48 -7.07
N VAL A 17 -13.10 -6.97 -6.78
CA VAL A 17 -13.32 -6.07 -5.64
C VAL A 17 -14.20 -6.74 -4.59
N SER A 18 -13.81 -6.59 -3.32
CA SER A 18 -14.61 -7.00 -2.17
C SER A 18 -14.63 -5.85 -1.17
N TYR A 19 -15.81 -5.49 -0.69
CA TYR A 19 -16.01 -4.46 0.31
C TYR A 19 -16.47 -5.10 1.62
N PHE A 20 -15.99 -4.56 2.72
CA PHE A 20 -16.30 -5.00 4.07
C PHE A 20 -16.49 -3.76 4.94
N GLU A 21 -17.43 -3.83 5.88
CA GLU A 21 -17.67 -2.72 6.81
C GLU A 21 -16.53 -2.65 7.83
N GLU A 22 -16.02 -3.82 8.24
CA GLU A 22 -15.00 -3.93 9.28
C GLU A 22 -13.68 -4.51 8.78
N SER A 23 -12.57 -3.97 9.29
CA SER A 23 -11.23 -4.45 8.94
C SER A 23 -11.03 -5.94 9.28
N GLY A 24 -11.66 -6.42 10.37
CA GLY A 24 -11.63 -7.82 10.75
C GLY A 24 -12.29 -8.76 9.74
N GLU A 25 -13.32 -8.31 9.03
CA GLU A 25 -13.97 -9.09 7.97
C GLU A 25 -13.06 -9.20 6.74
N ALA A 26 -12.45 -8.09 6.34
CA ALA A 26 -11.46 -8.08 5.26
C ALA A 26 -10.26 -8.98 5.58
N ALA A 27 -9.77 -8.94 6.83
CA ALA A 27 -8.69 -9.81 7.28
C ALA A 27 -9.06 -11.29 7.18
N ARG A 28 -10.25 -11.67 7.69
CA ARG A 28 -10.77 -13.04 7.59
C ARG A 28 -10.87 -13.50 6.14
N TYR A 29 -11.47 -12.69 5.27
CA TYR A 29 -11.60 -13.01 3.86
C TYR A 29 -10.25 -13.32 3.21
N ILE A 30 -9.22 -12.51 3.47
CA ILE A 30 -7.88 -12.75 2.93
C ILE A 30 -7.31 -14.05 3.48
N THR A 31 -7.38 -14.27 4.80
CA THR A 31 -6.80 -15.47 5.45
C THR A 31 -7.50 -16.77 5.07
N ASP A 32 -8.79 -16.71 4.72
CA ASP A 32 -9.53 -17.87 4.25
C ASP A 32 -9.17 -18.26 2.82
N ASN A 33 -8.76 -17.29 2.00
CA ASN A 33 -8.46 -17.46 0.57
C ASN A 33 -6.96 -17.61 0.27
N VAL A 34 -6.06 -17.35 1.22
CA VAL A 34 -4.61 -17.46 1.05
C VAL A 34 -4.04 -18.46 2.04
N LYS A 35 -3.75 -19.67 1.56
CA LYS A 35 -3.26 -20.81 2.36
C LYS A 35 -2.21 -21.61 1.59
N GLY A 36 -1.24 -22.17 2.29
CA GLY A 36 -0.25 -23.10 1.75
C GLY A 36 0.67 -22.47 0.69
N THR A 37 0.94 -21.16 0.78
CA THR A 37 1.74 -20.43 -0.21
C THR A 37 2.75 -19.48 0.45
N THR A 38 3.54 -18.77 -0.36
CA THR A 38 4.44 -17.70 0.08
C THR A 38 3.77 -16.34 -0.08
N VAL A 39 3.86 -15.50 0.95
CA VAL A 39 3.17 -14.21 1.01
C VAL A 39 4.16 -13.09 1.33
N GLY A 40 4.32 -12.15 0.40
CA GLY A 40 5.17 -10.97 0.57
C GLY A 40 4.36 -9.73 0.93
N PHE A 41 4.97 -8.83 1.70
CA PHE A 41 4.37 -7.55 2.06
C PHE A 41 5.18 -6.37 1.53
N GLY A 42 4.48 -5.32 1.10
CA GLY A 42 5.07 -4.07 0.66
C GLY A 42 5.44 -3.08 1.76
N ASP A 43 5.35 -3.41 3.05
CA ASP A 43 5.29 -2.44 4.16
C ASP A 43 4.03 -1.54 4.09
N SER A 44 3.14 -1.70 5.06
CA SER A 44 1.90 -0.94 5.12
C SER A 44 1.31 -0.88 6.53
N ALA A 45 1.19 0.33 7.06
CA ALA A 45 0.47 0.59 8.31
C ALA A 45 -0.99 0.10 8.28
N THR A 46 -1.63 0.05 7.10
CA THR A 46 -2.98 -0.50 6.97
C THR A 46 -2.97 -2.01 7.22
N LEU A 47 -2.04 -2.74 6.59
CA LEU A 47 -1.92 -4.19 6.77
C LEU A 47 -1.48 -4.55 8.20
N GLU A 48 -0.58 -3.74 8.77
CA GLU A 48 -0.13 -3.84 10.17
C GLU A 48 -1.29 -3.66 11.15
N SER A 49 -2.13 -2.63 10.96
CA SER A 49 -3.30 -2.40 11.82
C SER A 49 -4.33 -3.54 11.79
N MET A 50 -4.29 -4.38 10.75
CA MET A 50 -5.13 -5.57 10.59
C MET A 50 -4.47 -6.86 11.11
N ASN A 51 -3.23 -6.77 11.61
CA ASN A 51 -2.41 -7.91 12.04
C ASN A 51 -2.28 -9.02 10.97
N LEU A 52 -2.27 -8.65 9.68
CA LEU A 52 -2.37 -9.60 8.58
C LEU A 52 -1.15 -10.52 8.45
N ALA A 53 0.05 -10.01 8.71
CA ALA A 53 1.26 -10.82 8.63
C ALA A 53 1.21 -12.00 9.63
N GLU A 54 0.82 -11.74 10.87
CA GLU A 54 0.67 -12.76 11.92
C GLU A 54 -0.45 -13.76 11.58
N LEU A 55 -1.62 -13.25 11.15
CA LEU A 55 -2.74 -14.11 10.82
C LEU A 55 -2.44 -15.04 9.62
N LEU A 56 -1.76 -14.54 8.60
CA LEU A 56 -1.39 -15.32 7.42
C LEU A 56 -0.26 -16.31 7.71
N SER A 57 0.64 -16.01 8.66
CA SER A 57 1.75 -16.89 9.04
C SER A 57 1.28 -18.23 9.60
N LYS A 58 0.04 -18.33 10.09
CA LYS A 58 -0.55 -19.59 10.58
C LYS A 58 -0.64 -20.69 9.53
N ASN A 59 -0.76 -20.33 8.25
CA ASN A 59 -0.96 -21.28 7.15
C ASN A 59 -0.07 -21.02 5.94
N ASN A 60 0.86 -20.06 6.02
CA ASN A 60 1.67 -19.60 4.90
C ASN A 60 3.09 -19.26 5.35
N THR A 61 4.02 -19.19 4.40
CA THR A 61 5.33 -18.60 4.64
C THR A 61 5.26 -17.09 4.34
N VAL A 62 5.31 -16.26 5.38
CA VAL A 62 5.20 -14.80 5.26
C VAL A 62 6.57 -14.14 5.24
N ILE A 63 6.75 -13.15 4.36
CA ILE A 63 7.93 -12.30 4.27
C ILE A 63 7.47 -10.84 4.35
N ASP A 64 7.68 -10.21 5.50
CA ASP A 64 7.35 -8.80 5.73
C ASP A 64 8.61 -7.99 6.06
N PRO A 65 9.00 -7.01 5.22
CA PRO A 65 10.14 -6.15 5.49
C PRO A 65 9.86 -5.11 6.58
N SER A 66 8.61 -4.86 6.97
CA SER A 66 8.23 -3.76 7.88
C SER A 66 8.84 -3.85 9.29
N THR A 67 9.23 -5.06 9.72
CA THR A 67 9.87 -5.30 11.02
C THR A 67 11.38 -5.05 11.02
N TYR A 68 11.96 -4.73 9.86
CA TYR A 68 13.39 -4.57 9.65
C TYR A 68 13.76 -3.14 9.27
N SER A 69 15.04 -2.79 9.39
CA SER A 69 15.55 -1.47 9.01
C SER A 69 16.87 -1.56 8.24
N GLY A 70 17.28 -0.46 7.62
CA GLY A 70 18.56 -0.35 6.93
C GLY A 70 18.76 -1.37 5.81
N ALA A 71 19.93 -2.04 5.80
CA ALA A 71 20.27 -3.04 4.79
C ALA A 71 19.35 -4.27 4.84
N GLU A 72 18.95 -4.70 6.04
CA GLU A 72 18.11 -5.88 6.23
C GLU A 72 16.72 -5.67 5.67
N PHE A 73 16.13 -4.47 5.81
CA PHE A 73 14.88 -4.09 5.15
C PHE A 73 14.94 -4.35 3.64
N ASN A 74 16.04 -3.94 2.99
CA ASN A 74 16.20 -4.11 1.54
C ASN A 74 16.35 -5.57 1.14
N GLU A 75 17.07 -6.37 1.93
CA GLU A 75 17.22 -7.80 1.68
C GLU A 75 15.90 -8.56 1.86
N VAL A 76 15.17 -8.29 2.94
CA VAL A 76 13.84 -8.86 3.18
C VAL A 76 12.85 -8.40 2.10
N GLY A 77 12.89 -7.12 1.73
CA GLY A 77 12.05 -6.55 0.67
C GLY A 77 12.26 -7.25 -0.67
N LYS A 78 13.51 -7.49 -1.07
CA LYS A 78 13.82 -8.26 -2.30
C LYS A 78 13.25 -9.68 -2.25
N ARG A 79 13.31 -10.36 -1.09
CA ARG A 79 12.70 -11.69 -0.92
C ARG A 79 11.17 -11.63 -0.99
N ALA A 80 10.55 -10.58 -0.46
CA ALA A 80 9.09 -10.38 -0.55
C ALA A 80 8.61 -10.29 -2.01
N LEU A 81 9.43 -9.71 -2.91
CA LEU A 81 9.15 -9.65 -4.35
C LEU A 81 9.18 -11.00 -5.08
N LEU A 82 9.68 -12.06 -4.44
CA LEU A 82 9.77 -13.41 -5.02
C LEU A 82 8.66 -14.35 -4.52
N THR A 83 7.67 -13.80 -3.81
CA THR A 83 6.56 -14.57 -3.25
C THR A 83 5.46 -14.83 -4.28
N ASP A 84 4.60 -15.82 -4.04
CA ASP A 84 3.48 -16.13 -4.91
C ASP A 84 2.35 -15.09 -4.79
N VAL A 85 2.12 -14.60 -3.58
CA VAL A 85 1.07 -13.62 -3.26
C VAL A 85 1.70 -12.38 -2.64
N PHE A 86 1.31 -11.19 -3.10
CA PHE A 86 1.81 -9.93 -2.55
C PHE A 86 0.69 -9.05 -2.00
N LEU A 87 0.88 -8.52 -0.79
CA LEU A 87 -0.05 -7.61 -0.15
C LEU A 87 0.57 -6.22 -0.05
N THR A 88 -0.18 -5.22 -0.48
CA THR A 88 0.19 -3.81 -0.31
C THR A 88 -1.05 -2.95 -0.06
N SER A 89 -0.82 -1.70 0.27
CA SER A 89 -1.88 -0.69 0.34
C SER A 89 -1.54 0.47 -0.59
N VAL A 90 -2.51 1.35 -0.80
CA VAL A 90 -2.37 2.53 -1.67
C VAL A 90 -2.15 3.80 -0.84
N ASN A 91 -1.56 4.81 -1.47
CA ASN A 91 -1.47 6.17 -0.93
C ASN A 91 -2.68 7.02 -1.31
N GLY A 92 -3.44 6.63 -2.33
CA GLY A 92 -4.73 7.21 -2.71
C GLY A 92 -5.42 6.30 -3.72
N ALA A 93 -6.74 6.40 -3.81
CA ALA A 93 -7.53 5.73 -4.82
C ALA A 93 -8.56 6.71 -5.36
N SER A 94 -8.83 6.68 -6.66
CA SER A 94 -9.83 7.55 -7.26
C SER A 94 -11.17 6.84 -7.44
N GLU A 95 -12.26 7.57 -7.27
CA GLU A 95 -13.57 7.15 -7.74
C GLU A 95 -13.60 6.80 -9.22
N THR A 96 -12.66 7.27 -10.04
CA THR A 96 -12.54 6.93 -11.47
C THR A 96 -11.85 5.59 -11.75
N GLY A 97 -11.36 4.89 -10.72
CA GLY A 97 -10.84 3.52 -10.83
C GLY A 97 -9.32 3.38 -10.71
N GLU A 98 -8.58 4.48 -10.58
CA GLU A 98 -7.12 4.45 -10.49
C GLU A 98 -6.62 4.32 -9.04
N LEU A 99 -5.54 3.57 -8.85
CA LEU A 99 -4.84 3.46 -7.56
C LEU A 99 -3.49 4.18 -7.63
N VAL A 100 -3.13 4.91 -6.58
CA VAL A 100 -1.92 5.75 -6.54
C VAL A 100 -0.99 5.30 -5.42
N ASN A 101 0.27 5.05 -5.77
CA ASN A 101 1.35 4.78 -4.84
C ASN A 101 2.51 5.76 -5.03
N ILE A 102 3.06 6.24 -3.91
CA ILE A 102 4.29 7.01 -3.83
C ILE A 102 5.28 6.24 -2.97
N ASP A 103 6.51 6.11 -3.49
CA ASP A 103 7.51 5.26 -2.88
C ASP A 103 8.90 5.90 -2.81
N GLY A 104 9.60 5.60 -1.71
CA GLY A 104 10.99 6.00 -1.47
C GLY A 104 11.94 4.93 -1.98
N THR A 105 11.84 3.74 -1.40
CA THR A 105 12.65 2.56 -1.74
C THR A 105 12.17 1.87 -3.03
N GLY A 106 10.89 2.03 -3.38
CA GLY A 106 10.30 1.42 -4.58
C GLY A 106 9.81 -0.02 -4.40
N ASN A 107 9.91 -0.60 -3.20
CA ASN A 107 9.52 -1.98 -2.95
C ASN A 107 8.01 -2.24 -3.10
N ARG A 108 7.14 -1.27 -2.76
CA ARG A 108 5.68 -1.41 -2.94
C ARG A 108 5.33 -1.38 -4.40
N VAL A 109 5.88 -0.41 -5.12
CA VAL A 109 5.66 -0.25 -6.56
C VAL A 109 6.23 -1.44 -7.33
N ALA A 110 7.43 -1.94 -6.98
CA ALA A 110 8.00 -3.11 -7.63
C ALA A 110 7.10 -4.36 -7.44
N GLY A 111 6.67 -4.63 -6.20
CA GLY A 111 5.83 -5.80 -5.90
C GLY A 111 4.38 -5.67 -6.39
N SER A 112 3.93 -4.47 -6.73
CA SER A 112 2.58 -4.29 -7.25
C SER A 112 2.48 -4.45 -8.77
N LEU A 113 3.60 -4.58 -9.48
CA LEU A 113 3.63 -4.51 -10.95
C LEU A 113 3.91 -5.84 -11.66
N PHE A 114 4.64 -6.77 -11.06
CA PHE A 114 5.11 -7.96 -11.79
C PHE A 114 5.41 -9.17 -10.90
N GLY A 115 5.28 -10.37 -11.48
CA GLY A 115 5.87 -11.62 -10.96
C GLY A 115 4.96 -12.46 -10.06
N HIS A 116 4.12 -11.84 -9.27
CA HIS A 116 3.23 -12.54 -8.34
C HIS A 116 2.05 -13.21 -9.07
N LYS A 117 1.59 -14.36 -8.55
CA LYS A 117 0.37 -15.03 -9.03
C LYS A 117 -0.88 -14.24 -8.65
N LYS A 118 -0.84 -13.51 -7.52
CA LYS A 118 -1.94 -12.67 -7.05
C LYS A 118 -1.43 -11.49 -6.22
N ILE A 119 -2.03 -10.33 -6.42
CA ILE A 119 -1.75 -9.12 -5.65
C ILE A 119 -3.03 -8.66 -4.97
N TYR A 120 -2.95 -8.30 -3.69
CA TYR A 120 -4.03 -7.67 -2.95
C TYR A 120 -3.65 -6.23 -2.62
N PHE A 121 -4.46 -5.29 -3.12
CA PHE A 121 -4.49 -3.92 -2.64
C PHE A 121 -5.54 -3.82 -1.54
N VAL A 122 -5.10 -3.57 -0.30
CA VAL A 122 -6.00 -3.46 0.87
C VAL A 122 -5.95 -2.03 1.37
N PHE A 123 -7.08 -1.33 1.38
CA PHE A 123 -7.14 0.06 1.83
C PHE A 123 -8.52 0.43 2.38
N GLY A 124 -8.53 1.37 3.33
CA GLY A 124 -9.75 1.94 3.87
C GLY A 124 -10.36 3.01 2.97
N THR A 125 -11.64 3.29 3.18
CA THR A 125 -12.40 4.30 2.42
C THR A 125 -11.89 5.72 2.62
N ASN A 126 -11.12 5.96 3.69
CA ASN A 126 -10.38 7.20 3.95
C ASN A 126 -9.27 7.49 2.92
N LYS A 127 -9.00 6.56 1.99
CA LYS A 127 -8.05 6.75 0.89
C LYS A 127 -8.70 7.10 -0.44
N ILE A 128 -10.03 7.13 -0.51
CA ILE A 128 -10.79 7.37 -1.73
C ILE A 128 -10.98 8.87 -1.95
N GLU A 129 -10.69 9.31 -3.17
CA GLU A 129 -10.81 10.70 -3.63
C GLU A 129 -11.66 10.80 -4.89
N PRO A 130 -12.36 11.94 -5.14
CA PRO A 130 -13.31 12.04 -6.25
C PRO A 130 -12.71 11.92 -7.66
N THR A 131 -11.42 12.28 -7.83
CA THR A 131 -10.71 12.27 -9.12
C THR A 131 -9.26 11.81 -8.96
N LEU A 132 -8.63 11.41 -10.05
CA LEU A 132 -7.22 11.01 -10.06
C LEU A 132 -6.31 12.13 -9.56
N GLU A 133 -6.56 13.39 -9.95
CA GLU A 133 -5.78 14.54 -9.49
C GLU A 133 -5.88 14.71 -7.97
N LYS A 134 -7.06 14.48 -7.39
CA LYS A 134 -7.26 14.50 -5.94
C LYS A 134 -6.58 13.32 -5.25
N ALA A 135 -6.61 12.12 -5.84
CA ALA A 135 -5.89 10.96 -5.33
C ALA A 135 -4.37 11.18 -5.32
N VAL A 136 -3.81 11.75 -6.40
CA VAL A 136 -2.41 12.17 -6.49
C VAL A 136 -2.09 13.26 -5.48
N TRP A 137 -2.96 14.27 -5.35
CA TRP A 137 -2.79 15.33 -4.36
C TRP A 137 -2.74 14.77 -2.94
N ARG A 138 -3.67 13.87 -2.58
CA ARG A 138 -3.71 13.18 -1.27
C ARG A 138 -2.44 12.38 -1.03
N ALA A 139 -1.99 11.61 -2.02
CA ALA A 139 -0.76 10.83 -1.91
C ALA A 139 0.45 11.73 -1.58
N ARG A 140 0.58 12.87 -2.29
CA ARG A 140 1.69 13.83 -2.10
C ARG A 140 1.58 14.65 -0.83
N ASN A 141 0.38 15.10 -0.45
CA ASN A 141 0.19 16.12 0.58
C ASN A 141 -0.31 15.57 1.93
N ILE A 142 -0.81 14.34 1.97
CA ILE A 142 -1.29 13.70 3.20
C ILE A 142 -0.48 12.44 3.47
N ALA A 143 -0.51 11.46 2.55
CA ALA A 143 0.07 10.16 2.83
C ALA A 143 1.60 10.19 2.97
N ALA A 144 2.31 10.82 2.02
CA ALA A 144 3.76 10.91 2.08
C ALA A 144 4.27 11.75 3.27
N PRO A 145 3.71 12.95 3.59
CA PRO A 145 4.10 13.70 4.78
C PRO A 145 3.87 12.91 6.07
N GLN A 146 2.69 12.30 6.26
CA GLN A 146 2.42 11.47 7.44
C GLN A 146 3.39 10.30 7.58
N ASN A 147 3.73 9.65 6.46
CA ASN A 147 4.69 8.55 6.48
C ASN A 147 6.12 9.02 6.78
N ALA A 148 6.51 10.20 6.27
CA ALA A 148 7.81 10.79 6.55
C ALA A 148 7.96 11.19 8.03
N ILE A 149 6.89 11.72 8.65
CA ILE A 149 6.81 11.97 10.10
C ILE A 149 6.98 10.67 10.87
N ARG A 150 6.19 9.64 10.53
CA ARG A 150 6.21 8.33 11.20
C ARG A 150 7.61 7.71 11.22
N LEU A 151 8.35 7.87 10.12
CA LEU A 151 9.69 7.31 9.95
C LEU A 151 10.82 8.25 10.44
N GLY A 152 10.48 9.44 10.96
CA GLY A 152 11.45 10.35 11.57
C GLY A 152 12.40 11.05 10.59
N TYR A 153 12.02 11.21 9.32
CA TYR A 153 12.86 11.89 8.33
C TYR A 153 12.89 13.41 8.53
N ASN A 154 14.02 14.04 8.23
CA ASN A 154 14.23 15.47 8.27
C ASN A 154 13.94 16.13 6.91
N THR A 155 12.68 16.04 6.49
CA THR A 155 12.18 16.71 5.27
C THR A 155 11.27 17.88 5.65
N PRO A 156 11.13 18.93 4.82
CA PRO A 156 10.24 20.05 5.13
C PRO A 156 8.80 19.62 5.41
N CYS A 157 8.30 18.59 4.72
CA CYS A 157 6.96 18.06 4.93
C CYS A 157 6.83 17.24 6.24
N ALA A 158 7.90 16.59 6.70
CA ALA A 158 7.90 15.90 7.98
C ALA A 158 8.03 16.88 9.16
N VAL A 159 8.92 17.87 9.05
CA VAL A 159 9.16 18.86 10.12
C VAL A 159 7.94 19.75 10.36
N LYS A 160 7.26 20.17 9.28
CA LYS A 160 6.09 21.07 9.38
C LYS A 160 4.76 20.32 9.47
N GLY A 161 4.68 19.12 8.91
CA GLY A 161 3.53 18.24 9.02
C GLY A 161 2.23 18.70 8.35
N ASP A 162 2.29 19.66 7.43
CA ASP A 162 1.10 20.29 6.84
C ASP A 162 0.85 19.92 5.36
N ARG A 163 1.90 19.82 4.53
CA ARG A 163 1.77 19.51 3.10
C ARG A 163 3.08 19.07 2.44
N CYS A 164 3.00 18.72 1.16
CA CYS A 164 4.17 18.58 0.31
C CYS A 164 4.78 19.95 0.00
N TYR A 165 6.11 20.06 0.07
CA TYR A 165 6.86 21.25 -0.30
C TYR A 165 7.56 21.14 -1.66
N ASP A 166 7.31 20.05 -2.39
CA ASP A 166 8.05 19.70 -3.61
C ASP A 166 9.57 19.83 -3.44
N CYS A 167 10.06 19.34 -2.29
CA CYS A 167 11.44 19.57 -1.88
C CYS A 167 12.42 18.65 -2.63
N SER A 168 13.67 19.08 -2.68
CA SER A 168 14.81 18.27 -3.15
C SER A 168 15.66 17.70 -2.00
N SER A 169 15.05 17.45 -0.83
CA SER A 169 15.78 16.86 0.30
C SER A 169 16.33 15.47 -0.06
N ALA A 170 17.55 15.18 0.35
CA ALA A 170 18.17 13.86 0.21
C ALA A 170 17.42 12.78 1.01
N GLU A 171 16.65 13.18 2.03
CA GLU A 171 15.85 12.29 2.87
C GLU A 171 14.40 12.12 2.38
N ARG A 172 14.07 12.60 1.18
CA ARG A 172 12.70 12.48 0.65
C ARG A 172 12.34 11.01 0.39
N ILE A 173 11.07 10.67 0.67
CA ILE A 173 10.50 9.33 0.43
C ILE A 173 9.60 9.27 -0.81
N CYS A 174 9.60 10.31 -1.65
CA CYS A 174 8.74 10.44 -2.82
C CYS A 174 9.56 10.35 -4.12
N ASN A 175 10.28 9.25 -4.30
CA ASN A 175 11.18 9.04 -5.43
C ASN A 175 10.46 8.51 -6.68
N THR A 176 9.33 7.82 -6.50
CA THR A 176 8.48 7.37 -7.59
C THR A 176 7.02 7.61 -7.27
N LEU A 177 6.23 7.86 -8.31
CA LEU A 177 4.78 7.87 -8.29
C LEU A 177 4.29 6.90 -9.37
N ASN A 178 3.47 5.95 -8.97
CA ASN A 178 2.84 5.01 -9.90
C ASN A 178 1.32 5.14 -9.82
N ILE A 179 0.69 5.07 -10.99
CA ILE A 179 -0.76 5.05 -11.15
C ILE A 179 -1.08 3.69 -11.78
N HIS A 180 -1.83 2.88 -11.04
CA HIS A 180 -2.40 1.66 -11.58
C HIS A 180 -3.72 2.01 -12.27
N LEU A 181 -3.81 1.66 -13.56
CA LEU A 181 -4.96 1.92 -14.42
C LEU A 181 -5.85 0.68 -14.48
#